data_AF-A0AAT9HWM9-F1
#
_entry.id   AF-A0AAT9HWM9-F1
#
_cell.length_a   1.000
_cell.length_b   1.000
_cell.length_c   1.000
_cell.angle_alpha   90.00
_cell.angle_beta   90.00
_cell.angle_gamma   90.00
#
_symmetry.space_group_name_H-M   'P 1'
#
loop_
_entity.id
_entity.type
_entity.pdbx_description
1 polymer ?
#
loop_
_entity_poly.entity_id
_entity_poly.type
_entity_poly.pdbx_seq_one_letter_code
_entity_poly.pdbx_strand_id
1 'polypeptide(L)'
;MLPRATNTRGDRESVRGRIGGRTHEISRLIGRSLRAVIDYKALGENTVVLDCDVLQADGGTRTAAITGSYVALADALHWAQGKKLVRAGRQPLTGTVSAVSVGIVGGVPSSTSATRRTSRPTPT
;
A
#
# COMPACT_ATOMS: atom_id res chain seq x y z
N MET A 1 -3.44 3.33 9.92
CA MET A 1 -3.50 2.06 10.70
C MET A 1 -4.50 2.23 11.82
N LEU A 2 -5.42 1.28 11.98
CA LEU A 2 -6.39 1.36 13.07
C LEU A 2 -5.75 1.00 14.43
N PRO A 3 -6.17 1.64 15.53
CA PRO A 3 -5.62 1.41 16.88
C PRO A 3 -5.52 -0.06 17.32
N ARG A 4 -6.41 -0.92 16.83
CA ARG A 4 -6.48 -2.35 17.22
C ARG A 4 -5.91 -3.30 16.16
N ALA A 5 -5.25 -2.80 15.13
CA ALA A 5 -4.70 -3.66 14.08
C ALA A 5 -3.53 -4.54 14.55
N THR A 6 -2.82 -4.12 15.60
CA THR A 6 -1.66 -4.82 16.16
C THR A 6 -1.98 -5.61 17.43
N ASN A 7 -1.10 -6.55 17.79
CA ASN A 7 -1.24 -7.39 19.00
C ASN A 7 -1.42 -6.55 20.28
N THR A 8 -0.66 -5.46 20.40
CA THR A 8 -0.87 -4.42 21.41
C THR A 8 -1.63 -3.27 20.76
N ARG A 9 -2.65 -2.73 21.45
CA ARG A 9 -3.40 -1.57 20.94
C ARG A 9 -2.45 -0.37 20.83
N GLY A 10 -2.34 0.21 19.65
CA GLY A 10 -1.64 1.48 19.43
C GLY A 10 -2.56 2.67 19.62
N ASP A 11 -1.99 3.82 19.97
CA ASP A 11 -2.75 5.08 19.99
C ASP A 11 -3.04 5.55 18.57
N ARG A 12 -4.18 6.23 18.39
CA ARG A 12 -4.52 6.83 17.10
C ARG A 12 -3.63 8.04 16.85
N GLU A 13 -3.00 8.12 15.68
CA GLU A 13 -2.11 9.23 15.31
C GLU A 13 -2.81 10.59 15.33
N SER A 14 -4.11 10.62 15.00
CA SER A 14 -4.94 11.82 15.09
C SER A 14 -5.07 12.37 16.52
N VAL A 15 -5.01 11.50 17.54
CA VAL A 15 -5.10 11.89 18.96
C VAL A 15 -3.77 12.47 19.46
N ARG A 16 -2.65 12.01 18.88
CA ARG A 16 -1.31 12.56 19.19
C ARG A 16 -0.99 13.85 18.43
N GLY A 17 -1.87 14.28 17.51
CA GLY A 17 -1.70 15.51 16.72
C GLY A 17 -0.51 15.49 15.75
N ARG A 18 0.14 14.34 15.57
CA ARG A 18 1.32 14.17 14.70
C ARG A 18 1.29 12.81 14.03
N ILE A 19 1.54 12.81 12.71
CA ILE A 19 1.71 11.60 11.92
C ILE A 19 3.14 11.09 12.14
N GLY A 20 3.28 9.79 12.43
CA GLY A 20 4.56 9.15 12.66
C GLY A 20 5.40 9.02 11.39
N GLY A 21 6.73 8.97 11.55
CA GLY A 21 7.67 8.81 10.43
C GLY A 21 7.40 7.57 9.56
N ARG A 22 7.01 6.45 10.19
CA ARG A 22 6.62 5.22 9.48
C ARG A 22 5.39 5.41 8.59
N THR A 23 4.36 6.10 9.07
CA THR A 23 3.15 6.37 8.27
C THR A 23 3.50 7.22 7.06
N HIS A 24 4.31 8.27 7.26
CA HIS A 24 4.82 9.09 6.17
C HIS A 24 5.66 8.32 5.14
N GLU A 25 6.54 7.43 5.60
CA GLU A 25 7.34 6.58 4.72
C GLU A 25 6.45 5.69 3.84
N ILE A 26 5.47 5.01 4.45
CA ILE A 26 4.57 4.09 3.77
C ILE A 26 3.68 4.82 2.77
N SER A 27 3.07 5.94 3.15
CA SER A 27 2.23 6.74 2.24
C SER A 27 3.02 7.22 1.02
N ARG A 28 4.25 7.68 1.23
CA ARG A 28 5.13 8.10 0.13
C ARG A 28 5.56 6.92 -0.75
N LEU A 29 5.84 5.76 -0.14
CA LEU A 29 6.20 4.54 -0.87
C LEU A 29 5.04 4.08 -1.77
N ILE A 30 3.82 3.95 -1.23
CA ILE A 30 2.62 3.55 -1.99
C ILE A 30 2.41 4.51 -3.16
N GLY A 31 2.41 5.82 -2.87
CA GLY A 31 2.25 6.84 -3.92
C GLY A 31 3.31 6.72 -5.02
N ARG A 32 4.60 6.55 -4.67
CA ARG A 32 5.66 6.40 -5.68
C ARG A 32 5.50 5.11 -6.51
N SER A 33 5.16 4.00 -5.88
CA SER A 33 4.98 2.72 -6.57
C SER A 33 3.87 2.76 -7.61
N LEU A 34 2.72 3.37 -7.29
CA LEU A 34 1.58 3.43 -8.21
C LEU A 34 1.80 4.45 -9.33
N ARG A 35 2.44 5.59 -9.02
CA ARG A 35 2.77 6.61 -10.02
C ARG A 35 3.72 6.09 -11.11
N ALA A 36 4.49 5.04 -10.83
CA ALA A 36 5.36 4.41 -11.83
C ALA A 36 4.59 3.71 -12.97
N VAL A 37 3.31 3.40 -12.77
CA VAL A 37 2.47 2.69 -13.75
C VAL A 37 1.27 3.52 -14.23
N ILE A 38 1.37 4.85 -14.16
CA ILE A 38 0.31 5.79 -14.56
C ILE A 38 0.76 6.73 -15.67
N ASP A 39 -0.03 6.80 -16.75
CA ASP A 39 0.02 7.88 -17.74
C ASP A 39 -0.87 9.05 -17.31
N TYR A 40 -0.25 10.12 -16.84
CA TYR A 40 -0.92 11.35 -16.43
C TYR A 40 -1.66 12.06 -17.56
N LYS A 41 -1.19 11.94 -18.81
CA LYS A 41 -1.87 12.55 -19.95
C LYS A 41 -3.18 11.82 -20.24
N ALA A 42 -3.19 10.50 -20.08
CA ALA A 42 -4.41 9.70 -20.17
C ALA A 42 -5.35 9.90 -18.97
N LEU A 43 -4.81 10.12 -17.77
CA LEU A 43 -5.59 10.42 -16.58
C LEU A 43 -6.31 11.78 -16.65
N GLY A 44 -5.68 12.77 -17.28
CA GLY A 44 -6.18 14.14 -17.36
C GLY A 44 -6.02 14.90 -16.04
N GLU A 45 -6.78 15.97 -15.86
CA GLU A 45 -6.76 16.83 -14.67
C GLU A 45 -7.55 16.21 -13.50
N ASN A 46 -7.28 14.94 -13.22
CA ASN A 46 -7.92 14.18 -12.15
C ASN A 46 -6.88 13.78 -11.10
N THR A 47 -7.27 13.88 -9.84
CA THR A 47 -6.47 13.36 -8.72
C THR A 47 -7.17 12.15 -8.13
N VAL A 48 -6.45 11.03 -8.01
CA VAL A 48 -6.93 9.85 -7.30
C VAL A 48 -6.30 9.82 -5.90
N VAL A 49 -7.15 9.82 -4.87
CA VAL A 49 -6.73 9.69 -3.47
C VAL A 49 -6.90 8.24 -3.06
N LEU A 50 -5.88 7.66 -2.44
CA LEU A 50 -5.86 6.26 -2.03
C LEU A 50 -5.61 6.17 -0.53
N ASP A 51 -6.59 5.61 0.17
CA ASP A 51 -6.55 5.39 1.60
C ASP A 51 -6.37 3.90 1.90
N CYS A 52 -5.31 3.59 2.64
CA CYS A 52 -4.97 2.23 3.03
C CYS A 52 -5.01 2.08 4.54
N ASP A 53 -6.14 1.57 5.04
CA ASP A 53 -6.29 1.27 6.45
C ASP A 53 -6.08 -0.21 6.76
N VAL A 54 -5.08 -0.44 7.61
CA VAL A 54 -4.78 -1.78 8.11
C VAL A 54 -5.78 -2.14 9.20
N LEU A 55 -6.57 -3.18 8.94
CA LEU A 55 -7.52 -3.77 9.90
C LEU A 55 -6.83 -4.77 10.83
N GLN A 56 -5.90 -5.58 10.30
CA GLN A 56 -5.09 -6.54 11.04
C GLN A 56 -3.65 -6.52 10.52
N ALA A 57 -2.69 -6.48 11.43
CA ALA A 57 -1.28 -6.38 11.14
C ALA A 57 -0.54 -7.63 11.62
N ASP A 58 -0.27 -8.55 10.68
CA ASP A 58 0.59 -9.73 10.91
C ASP A 58 1.80 -9.77 9.95
N GLY A 59 2.36 -8.61 9.65
CA GLY A 59 3.55 -8.48 8.80
C GLY A 59 3.17 -8.19 7.35
N GLY A 60 4.13 -7.66 6.58
CA GLY A 60 3.91 -7.33 5.17
C GLY A 60 2.85 -6.27 4.87
N THR A 61 2.32 -5.54 5.87
CA THR A 61 1.18 -4.61 5.66
C THR A 61 1.49 -3.50 4.65
N ARG A 62 2.75 -3.08 4.54
CA ARG A 62 3.18 -2.09 3.53
C ARG A 62 3.16 -2.63 2.10
N THR A 63 3.58 -3.88 1.90
CA THR A 63 3.59 -4.51 0.58
C THR A 63 2.18 -4.91 0.17
N ALA A 64 1.38 -5.43 1.11
CA ALA A 64 -0.05 -5.67 0.92
C ALA A 64 -0.79 -4.39 0.52
N ALA A 65 -0.49 -3.25 1.15
CA ALA A 65 -1.10 -1.97 0.81
C ALA A 65 -0.79 -1.52 -0.63
N ILE A 66 0.43 -1.74 -1.14
CA ILE A 66 0.77 -1.43 -2.54
C ILE A 66 -0.06 -2.29 -3.49
N THR A 67 -0.07 -3.61 -3.27
CA THR A 67 -0.81 -4.55 -4.13
C THR A 67 -2.31 -4.28 -4.10
N GLY A 68 -2.90 -4.04 -2.92
CA GLY A 68 -4.31 -3.70 -2.78
C GLY A 68 -4.66 -2.34 -3.39
N SER A 69 -3.80 -1.34 -3.23
CA SER A 69 -4.00 -0.01 -3.83
C SER A 69 -4.02 -0.04 -5.35
N TYR A 70 -3.23 -0.91 -5.97
CA TYR A 70 -3.22 -1.06 -7.42
C TYR A 70 -4.58 -1.55 -7.93
N VAL A 71 -5.17 -2.56 -7.27
CA VAL A 71 -6.51 -3.06 -7.61
C VAL A 71 -7.55 -1.96 -7.41
N ALA A 72 -7.53 -1.28 -6.26
CA ALA A 72 -8.45 -0.17 -6.00
C ALA A 72 -8.32 0.98 -7.01
N LEU A 73 -7.10 1.28 -7.46
CA LEU A 73 -6.83 2.28 -8.50
C LEU A 73 -7.40 1.84 -9.85
N ALA A 74 -7.24 0.57 -10.23
CA ALA A 74 -7.82 0.04 -11.46
C ALA A 74 -9.35 0.14 -11.45
N ASP A 75 -9.99 -0.23 -10.35
CA ASP A 75 -11.45 -0.11 -10.18
C ASP A 75 -11.90 1.36 -10.23
N ALA A 76 -11.17 2.25 -9.56
CA ALA A 76 -11.46 3.69 -9.56
C ALA A 76 -11.36 4.29 -10.97
N LEU A 77 -10.36 3.89 -11.77
CA LEU A 77 -10.20 4.35 -13.15
C LEU A 77 -11.30 3.80 -14.06
N HIS A 78 -11.68 2.53 -13.89
CA HIS A 78 -12.80 1.93 -14.61
C HIS A 78 -14.12 2.66 -14.30
N TRP A 79 -14.38 2.93 -13.03
CA TRP A 79 -15.53 3.72 -12.59
C TRP A 79 -15.50 5.14 -13.17
N ALA A 80 -14.34 5.81 -13.16
CA ALA A 80 -14.16 7.16 -13.67
C ALA A 80 -14.39 7.25 -15.19
N GLN A 81 -13.98 6.23 -15.95
CA GLN A 81 -14.28 6.11 -17.38
C GLN A 81 -15.79 5.96 -17.63
N GLY A 82 -16.47 5.12 -16.85
CA GLY A 82 -17.94 4.98 -16.91
C GLY A 82 -18.69 6.27 -16.59
N LYS A 83 -18.11 7.12 -15.72
CA LYS A 83 -18.61 8.45 -15.37
C LYS A 83 -18.16 9.56 -16.33
N LYS A 84 -17.39 9.23 -17.38
CA LYS A 84 -16.80 10.20 -18.33
C LYS A 84 -15.89 11.26 -17.66
N LEU A 85 -15.40 11.00 -16.45
CA LEU A 85 -14.41 11.84 -15.76
C LEU A 85 -13.02 11.65 -16.35
N VAL A 86 -12.73 10.42 -16.76
CA VAL A 86 -11.60 10.07 -17.62
C VAL A 86 -12.15 9.81 -19.02
N ARG A 87 -11.50 10.38 -20.05
CA ARG A 87 -11.96 10.24 -21.44
C ARG A 87 -12.02 8.77 -21.85
N ALA A 88 -13.17 8.34 -22.36
CA ALA A 88 -13.37 6.97 -22.84
C ALA A 88 -12.32 6.59 -23.89
N GLY A 89 -11.79 5.36 -23.79
CA GLY A 89 -10.74 4.83 -24.67
C GLY A 89 -9.30 5.22 -24.30
N ARG A 90 -9.09 6.12 -23.33
CA ARG A 90 -7.76 6.32 -22.73
C ARG A 90 -7.45 5.18 -21.76
N GLN A 91 -6.20 4.72 -21.73
CA GLN A 91 -5.72 3.73 -20.77
C GLN A 91 -4.70 4.40 -19.83
N PRO A 92 -5.13 4.89 -18.65
CA PRO A 92 -4.21 5.55 -17.72
C PRO A 92 -3.23 4.58 -17.06
N LEU A 93 -3.54 3.28 -17.00
CA LEU A 93 -2.62 2.27 -16.50
C LEU A 93 -1.67 1.83 -17.61
N THR A 94 -0.37 2.04 -17.42
CA THR A 94 0.68 1.62 -18.36
C THR A 94 1.23 0.23 -18.05
N GLY A 95 0.89 -0.32 -16.89
CA GLY A 95 1.30 -1.65 -16.45
C GLY A 95 0.71 -2.02 -15.09
N THR A 96 1.15 -3.13 -14.54
CA THR A 96 0.73 -3.65 -13.24
C THR A 96 1.81 -3.45 -12.19
N VAL A 97 1.43 -3.20 -10.94
CA VAL A 97 2.38 -3.19 -9.80
C VAL A 97 1.86 -4.03 -8.64
N SER A 98 2.77 -4.81 -8.04
CA SER A 98 2.54 -5.61 -6.85
C SER A 98 3.82 -5.58 -6.00
N ALA A 99 3.69 -5.80 -4.70
CA ALA A 99 4.83 -5.85 -3.79
C ALA A 99 4.74 -7.05 -2.85
N VAL A 100 5.90 -7.61 -2.51
CA VAL A 100 6.06 -8.69 -1.53
C VAL A 100 7.24 -8.39 -0.61
N SER A 101 7.14 -8.77 0.67
CA SER A 101 8.29 -8.72 1.57
C SER A 101 9.16 -9.96 1.38
N VAL A 102 10.48 -9.77 1.40
CA VAL A 102 11.47 -10.83 1.37
C VAL A 102 12.49 -10.59 2.48
N GLY A 103 13.12 -11.66 2.94
CA GLY A 103 14.19 -11.60 3.94
C GLY A 103 14.80 -12.96 4.20
N ILE A 104 15.86 -12.99 5.01
CA ILE A 104 16.49 -14.23 5.48
C ILE A 104 15.93 -14.52 6.88
N VAL A 105 15.35 -15.70 7.08
CA VAL A 105 14.80 -16.15 8.36
C VAL A 105 15.50 -17.45 8.75
N GLY A 106 16.28 -17.42 9.84
CA GLY A 106 17.05 -18.59 10.27
C GLY A 106 18.05 -19.08 9.22
N GLY A 107 18.72 -18.16 8.52
CA GLY A 107 19.67 -18.48 7.44
C GLY A 107 19.03 -18.84 6.10
N VAL A 108 17.70 -18.96 6.02
CA VAL A 108 16.99 -19.37 4.80
C VAL A 108 16.28 -18.19 4.13
N PRO A 109 16.47 -17.96 2.82
CA PRO A 109 15.67 -16.99 2.07
C PRO A 109 14.18 -17.33 2.15
N SER A 110 13.35 -16.33 2.43
CA SER A 110 11.90 -16.50 2.53
C SER A 110 11.15 -15.31 1.95
N SER A 111 10.12 -15.59 1.16
CA SER A 111 9.08 -14.64 0.77
C SER A 111 7.93 -14.67 1.79
N THR A 112 7.31 -13.52 2.01
CA THR A 112 6.19 -13.31 2.94
C THR A 112 6.57 -13.59 4.39
N SER A 113 7.08 -12.56 5.03
CA SER A 113 7.44 -12.59 6.44
C SER A 113 6.25 -12.19 7.32
N ALA A 114 5.60 -13.19 7.94
CA ALA A 114 4.67 -12.92 9.04
C ALA A 114 5.42 -12.24 10.18
N THR A 115 4.78 -11.35 10.95
CA THR A 115 5.43 -10.61 12.08
C THR A 115 6.17 -11.59 12.99
N ARG A 116 5.55 -12.74 13.25
CA ARG A 116 6.07 -13.81 14.11
C ARG A 116 7.33 -14.49 13.58
N ARG A 117 7.58 -14.45 12.26
CA ARG A 117 8.82 -14.96 11.62
C ARG A 117 9.93 -13.91 11.65
N THR A 118 9.61 -12.63 11.56
CA THR A 118 10.63 -11.54 11.59
C THR A 118 11.10 -11.16 12.98
N SER A 119 10.27 -11.36 14.01
CA SER A 119 10.59 -10.96 15.38
C SER A 119 11.24 -12.06 16.23
N ARG A 120 11.45 -13.26 15.66
CA ARG A 120 12.13 -14.35 16.36
C ARG A 120 13.63 -14.06 16.38
N PRO A 121 14.30 -14.04 17.54
CA PRO A 121 15.75 -13.96 17.57
C PRO A 121 16.33 -15.16 16.82
N THR A 122 17.28 -14.90 15.93
CA THR A 122 18.10 -15.98 15.34
C THR A 122 18.80 -16.70 16.49
N PRO A 123 18.65 -18.03 16.63
CA PRO A 123 19.48 -18.76 17.57
C PRO A 123 20.94 -18.54 17.17
N THR A 124 21.73 -18.00 18.09
CA THR A 124 23.19 -17.88 18.01
C THR A 124 23.84 -19.25 18.04
#